data_AF-D3TC38-F1
#
_entry.id   AF-D3TC38-F1
#
_cell.length_a   1.000
_cell.length_b   1.000
_cell.length_c   1.000
_cell.angle_alpha   90.00
_cell.angle_beta   90.00
_cell.angle_gamma   90.00
#
_symmetry.space_group_name_H-M   'P 1'
#
loop_
_entity.id
_entity.type
_entity.pdbx_description
1 polymer ?
#
loop_
_entity_poly.entity_id
_entity_poly.type
_entity_poly.pdbx_seq_one_letter_code
_entity_poly.pdbx_strand_id
1 'polypeptide(L)'
;MKMKSEEALKKIDNLVNVLSIDIPEKIEVFGEMYYPKKEIEEPSERTLLKYEALYDSLRDEIKRMEDVPEDIVEKAIVLRRIVLFLKEYGHTDEIEDKKRWIKFVRKMG
;
A
#
# COMPACT_ATOMS: atom_id res chain seq x y z
N MET A 1 -18.30 -5.61 -6.12
CA MET A 1 -18.60 -6.01 -7.52
C MET A 1 -17.37 -6.74 -8.10
N LYS A 2 -17.36 -7.16 -9.38
CA LYS A 2 -16.17 -7.71 -10.05
C LYS A 2 -15.84 -6.89 -11.29
N MET A 3 -14.57 -6.81 -11.67
CA MET A 3 -14.09 -6.11 -12.88
C MET A 3 -13.04 -6.93 -13.63
N LYS A 4 -12.78 -6.59 -14.89
CA LYS A 4 -11.72 -7.27 -15.65
C LYS A 4 -10.33 -6.90 -15.12
N SER A 5 -9.37 -7.81 -15.26
CA SER A 5 -8.00 -7.61 -14.76
C SER A 5 -7.32 -6.37 -15.32
N GLU A 6 -7.52 -6.05 -16.60
CA GLU A 6 -6.99 -4.82 -17.20
C GLU A 6 -7.55 -3.55 -16.54
N GLU A 7 -8.84 -3.53 -16.21
CA GLU A 7 -9.48 -2.40 -15.52
C GLU A 7 -8.98 -2.29 -14.07
N ALA A 8 -8.85 -3.42 -13.38
CA ALA A 8 -8.28 -3.48 -12.04
C ALA A 8 -6.86 -2.91 -12.00
N LEU A 9 -6.00 -3.35 -12.92
CA LEU A 9 -4.61 -2.88 -13.02
C LEU A 9 -4.54 -1.39 -13.36
N LYS A 10 -5.35 -0.91 -14.31
CA LYS A 10 -5.46 0.53 -14.59
C LYS A 10 -5.88 1.33 -13.35
N LYS A 11 -6.84 0.83 -12.58
CA LYS A 11 -7.30 1.49 -11.34
C LYS A 11 -6.19 1.54 -10.29
N ILE A 12 -5.41 0.47 -10.15
CA ILE A 12 -4.26 0.40 -9.24
C ILE A 12 -3.15 1.36 -9.70
N ASP A 13 -2.80 1.37 -10.98
CA ASP A 13 -1.68 2.14 -11.53
C ASP A 13 -1.97 3.65 -11.61
N ASN A 14 -3.24 4.04 -11.75
CA ASN A 14 -3.69 5.44 -11.79
C ASN A 14 -3.61 6.20 -10.44
N LEU A 15 -3.08 5.62 -9.36
CA LEU A 15 -2.80 6.39 -8.16
C LEU A 15 -1.56 7.27 -8.40
N VAL A 16 -1.81 8.55 -8.66
CA VAL A 16 -0.77 9.57 -8.95
C VAL A 16 -0.40 10.40 -7.70
N ASN A 17 -1.20 10.37 -6.63
CA ASN A 17 -0.97 11.20 -5.45
C ASN A 17 -0.78 10.39 -4.15
N VAL A 18 0.41 10.53 -3.57
CA VAL A 18 0.87 9.94 -2.29
C VAL A 18 0.34 10.74 -1.08
N LEU A 19 -0.23 11.93 -1.29
CA LEU A 19 -0.49 12.90 -0.21
C LEU A 19 -1.72 12.61 0.66
N SER A 20 -2.57 11.64 0.29
CA SER A 20 -3.73 11.24 1.08
C SER A 20 -3.80 9.72 1.20
N ILE A 21 -2.80 9.13 1.86
CA ILE A 21 -2.82 7.69 2.12
C ILE A 21 -3.57 7.44 3.41
N ASP A 22 -4.81 6.98 3.26
CA ASP A 22 -5.51 6.27 4.33
C ASP A 22 -4.83 4.90 4.51
N ILE A 23 -3.95 4.80 5.52
CA ILE A 23 -3.26 3.55 5.89
C ILE A 23 -4.13 2.87 6.95
N PRO A 24 -4.72 1.71 6.65
CA PRO A 24 -5.58 1.03 7.63
C PRO A 24 -4.78 0.51 8.82
N GLU A 25 -5.43 0.34 9.97
CA GLU A 25 -4.83 -0.31 11.14
C GLU A 25 -4.42 -1.76 10.85
N LYS A 26 -5.25 -2.46 10.06
CA LYS A 26 -5.05 -3.85 9.68
C LYS A 26 -5.51 -4.12 8.26
N ILE A 27 -4.83 -5.03 7.58
CA ILE A 27 -5.21 -5.52 6.25
C ILE A 27 -4.96 -7.03 6.19
N GLU A 28 -5.92 -7.78 5.66
CA GLU A 28 -5.76 -9.22 5.43
C GLU A 28 -5.42 -9.48 3.97
N VAL A 29 -4.31 -10.18 3.73
CA VAL A 29 -3.81 -10.53 2.39
C VAL A 29 -3.41 -12.00 2.43
N PHE A 30 -3.90 -12.81 1.49
CA PHE A 30 -3.64 -14.26 1.44
C PHE A 30 -3.98 -15.03 2.74
N GLY A 31 -4.97 -14.56 3.50
CA GLY A 31 -5.34 -15.16 4.80
C GLY A 31 -4.43 -14.77 5.96
N GLU A 32 -3.42 -13.94 5.73
CA GLU A 32 -2.54 -13.41 6.76
C GLU A 32 -2.91 -11.96 7.11
N MET A 33 -2.88 -11.65 8.42
CA MET A 33 -3.21 -10.33 8.95
C MET A 33 -1.95 -9.48 9.11
N TYR A 34 -1.96 -8.28 8.51
CA TYR A 34 -0.88 -7.30 8.54
C TYR A 34 -1.33 -6.03 9.28
N TYR A 35 -0.38 -5.30 9.88
CA TYR A 35 -0.65 -4.09 10.68
C TYR A 35 0.14 -2.88 10.14
N PRO A 36 -0.23 -2.37 8.96
CA PRO A 36 0.62 -1.43 8.23
C PRO A 36 0.81 -0.11 8.98
N LYS A 37 -0.22 0.42 9.64
CA LYS A 37 -0.07 1.65 10.41
C LYS A 37 1.03 1.54 11.47
N LYS A 38 1.01 0.48 12.29
CA LYS A 38 2.03 0.23 13.31
C LYS A 38 3.43 0.05 12.72
N GLU A 39 3.54 -0.66 11.60
CA GLU A 39 4.84 -0.94 10.96
C GLU A 39 5.44 0.28 10.25
N ILE A 40 4.61 1.24 9.85
CA ILE A 40 5.00 2.45 9.13
C ILE A 40 5.31 3.61 10.09
N GLU A 41 4.88 3.53 11.36
CA GLU A 41 5.29 4.50 12.38
C GLU A 41 6.80 4.45 12.69
N GLU A 42 7.38 3.26 12.59
CA GLU A 42 8.82 3.02 12.80
C GLU A 42 9.34 2.11 11.67
N PRO A 43 9.38 2.61 10.42
CA PRO A 43 9.65 1.77 9.27
C PRO A 43 11.14 1.41 9.22
N SER A 44 11.40 0.15 8.90
CA SER A 44 12.72 -0.38 8.60
C SER A 44 12.86 -0.65 7.10
N GLU A 45 14.09 -0.88 6.62
CA GLU A 45 14.32 -1.35 5.25
C GLU A 45 13.52 -2.64 4.95
N ARG A 46 13.40 -3.53 5.96
CA ARG A 46 12.59 -4.75 5.85
C ARG A 46 11.10 -4.45 5.69
N THR A 47 10.61 -3.33 6.22
CA THR A 47 9.22 -2.91 6.07
C THR A 47 8.90 -2.62 4.61
N LEU A 48 9.76 -1.85 3.91
CA LEU A 48 9.59 -1.58 2.49
C LEU A 48 9.60 -2.87 1.66
N LEU A 49 10.64 -3.70 1.82
CA LEU A 49 10.78 -4.96 1.08
C LEU A 49 9.58 -5.89 1.28
N LYS A 50 9.05 -5.97 2.51
CA LYS A 50 7.85 -6.74 2.83
C LYS A 50 6.64 -6.26 2.04
N TYR A 51 6.36 -4.96 2.05
CA TYR A 51 5.18 -4.42 1.38
C TYR A 51 5.32 -4.41 -0.15
N GLU A 52 6.54 -4.29 -0.69
CA GLU A 52 6.81 -4.49 -2.11
C GLU A 52 6.50 -5.94 -2.52
N ALA A 53 7.03 -6.92 -1.80
CA ALA A 53 6.78 -8.33 -2.09
C ALA A 53 5.28 -8.69 -2.01
N LEU A 54 4.56 -8.15 -1.02
CA LEU A 54 3.11 -8.31 -0.89
C LEU A 54 2.35 -7.70 -2.07
N TYR A 55 2.69 -6.46 -2.43
CA TYR A 55 2.07 -5.77 -3.56
C TYR A 55 2.31 -6.52 -4.87
N ASP A 56 3.55 -6.93 -5.14
CA ASP A 56 3.90 -7.62 -6.37
C ASP A 56 3.19 -8.98 -6.47
N SER A 57 3.13 -9.73 -5.38
CA SER A 57 2.41 -11.01 -5.32
C SER A 57 0.92 -10.83 -5.62
N LEU A 58 0.27 -9.83 -5.01
CA LEU A 58 -1.15 -9.55 -5.23
C LEU A 58 -1.42 -9.02 -6.65
N ARG A 59 -0.53 -8.18 -7.18
CA ARG A 59 -0.61 -7.69 -8.56
C ARG A 59 -0.47 -8.81 -9.57
N ASP A 60 0.42 -9.76 -9.34
CA ASP A 60 0.59 -10.93 -10.21
C ASP A 60 -0.60 -11.90 -10.14
N GLU A 61 -1.24 -12.01 -8.98
CA GLU A 61 -2.53 -12.71 -8.88
C GLU A 61 -3.62 -12.02 -9.70
N ILE A 62 -3.78 -10.70 -9.57
CA ILE A 62 -4.74 -9.90 -10.33
C ILE A 62 -4.55 -10.07 -11.85
N LYS A 63 -3.30 -10.11 -12.33
CA LYS A 63 -3.00 -10.36 -13.76
C LYS A 63 -3.48 -11.73 -14.25
N ARG A 64 -3.49 -12.74 -13.38
CA ARG A 64 -3.90 -14.12 -13.71
C ARG A 64 -5.41 -14.33 -13.60
N MET A 65 -6.13 -13.42 -12.97
CA MET A 65 -7.58 -13.48 -12.83
C MET A 65 -8.29 -12.96 -14.08
N GLU A 66 -9.36 -13.64 -14.50
CA GLU A 66 -10.24 -13.11 -15.55
C GLU A 66 -11.17 -12.02 -14.98
N ASP A 67 -11.81 -12.32 -13.85
CA ASP A 67 -12.67 -11.41 -13.11
C ASP A 67 -12.12 -11.20 -11.70
N VAL A 68 -11.73 -9.96 -11.42
CA VAL A 68 -11.08 -9.56 -10.17
C VAL A 68 -12.13 -9.05 -9.19
N PRO A 69 -12.21 -9.62 -7.98
CA PRO A 69 -13.03 -9.08 -6.89
C PRO A 69 -12.59 -7.67 -6.49
N GLU A 70 -13.54 -6.78 -6.22
CA GLU A 70 -13.24 -5.40 -5.85
C GLU A 70 -12.40 -5.27 -4.56
N ASP A 71 -12.58 -6.16 -3.59
CA ASP A 71 -11.80 -6.17 -2.35
C ASP A 71 -10.31 -6.47 -2.61
N ILE A 72 -9.99 -7.31 -3.59
CA ILE A 72 -8.62 -7.59 -4.01
C ILE A 72 -7.98 -6.34 -4.63
N VAL A 73 -8.75 -5.59 -5.43
CA VAL A 73 -8.30 -4.33 -6.01
C VAL A 73 -8.04 -3.28 -4.93
N GLU A 74 -8.93 -3.15 -3.95
CA GLU A 74 -8.77 -2.25 -2.81
C GLU A 74 -7.53 -2.60 -1.98
N LYS A 75 -7.31 -3.89 -1.69
CA LYS A 75 -6.09 -4.36 -1.01
C LYS A 75 -4.82 -4.00 -1.79
N ALA A 76 -4.82 -4.20 -3.10
CA ALA A 76 -3.68 -3.84 -3.96
C ALA A 76 -3.42 -2.33 -3.98
N ILE A 77 -4.48 -1.52 -3.99
CA ILE A 77 -4.39 -0.05 -3.89
C ILE A 77 -3.75 0.36 -2.56
N VAL A 78 -4.17 -0.24 -1.44
CA VAL A 78 -3.60 0.04 -0.12
C VAL A 78 -2.12 -0.34 -0.07
N LEU A 79 -1.77 -1.54 -0.52
CA LEU A 79 -0.37 -2.01 -0.55
C LEU A 79 0.50 -1.09 -1.43
N ARG A 80 0.02 -0.71 -2.62
CA ARG A 80 0.73 0.22 -3.50
C ARG A 80 1.00 1.55 -2.83
N ARG A 81 0.00 2.10 -2.13
CA ARG A 81 0.14 3.36 -1.39
C ARG A 81 1.19 3.26 -0.28
N ILE A 82 1.17 2.16 0.48
CA ILE A 82 2.18 1.91 1.51
C ILE A 82 3.59 1.87 0.91
N VAL A 83 3.77 1.16 -0.21
CA VAL A 83 5.06 1.10 -0.92
C VAL A 83 5.51 2.49 -1.35
N LEU A 84 4.63 3.28 -1.96
CA LEU A 84 4.96 4.65 -2.38
C LEU A 84 5.35 5.52 -1.18
N PHE A 85 4.59 5.45 -0.08
CA PHE A 85 4.92 6.17 1.16
C PHE A 85 6.32 5.81 1.66
N LEU A 86 6.63 4.52 1.75
CA LEU A 86 7.90 4.03 2.30
C LEU A 86 9.09 4.40 1.39
N LYS A 87 8.89 4.43 0.07
CA LYS A 87 9.91 4.92 -0.89
C LYS A 87 10.20 6.41 -0.67
N GLU A 88 9.17 7.24 -0.68
CA GLU A 88 9.31 8.69 -0.45
C GLU A 88 9.91 8.98 0.94
N TYR A 89 9.47 8.25 1.97
CA TYR A 89 10.07 8.31 3.31
C TYR A 89 11.55 7.94 3.28
N GLY A 90 11.94 6.89 2.56
CA GLY A 90 13.34 6.47 2.40
C GLY A 90 14.20 7.52 1.72
N HIS A 91 13.66 8.20 0.69
CA HIS A 91 14.35 9.25 -0.07
C HIS A 91 14.45 10.61 0.64
N THR A 92 13.70 10.81 1.72
CA THR A 92 13.71 12.07 2.47
C THR A 92 14.90 12.10 3.44
N ASP A 93 15.94 12.88 3.16
CA ASP A 93 17.10 13.02 4.07
C ASP A 93 16.78 13.85 5.32
N GLU A 94 15.72 14.67 5.27
CA GLU A 94 15.31 15.52 6.39
C GLU A 94 14.46 14.76 7.42
N ILE A 95 15.01 14.61 8.63
CA ILE A 95 14.35 13.98 9.78
C ILE A 95 13.03 14.70 10.14
N GLU A 96 12.91 16.01 9.92
CA GLU A 96 11.69 16.77 10.20
C GLU A 96 10.54 16.43 9.25
N ASP A 97 10.81 16.25 7.96
CA ASP A 97 9.80 15.86 6.99
C ASP A 97 9.34 14.42 7.20
N LYS A 98 10.27 13.51 7.53
CA LYS A 98 9.94 12.15 8.01
C LYS A 98 8.97 12.18 9.20
N LYS A 99 9.24 13.04 10.20
CA LYS A 99 8.36 13.21 11.36
C LYS A 99 7.00 13.82 11.01
N ARG A 100 6.94 14.75 10.05
CA ARG A 100 5.67 15.33 9.55
C ARG A 100 4.81 14.28 8.84
N TRP A 101 5.44 13.44 8.02
CA TRP A 101 4.77 12.34 7.32
C TRP A 101 4.19 11.31 8.28
N ILE A 102 4.98 10.87 9.27
CA ILE A 102 4.49 9.96 10.33
C ILE A 102 3.37 10.60 11.14
N LYS A 103 3.47 11.90 11.50
CA LYS A 103 2.38 12.62 12.18
C LYS A 103 1.10 12.70 11.34
N PHE A 104 1.22 12.76 10.01
CA PHE A 104 0.06 12.75 9.11
C PHE A 104 -0.63 11.39 9.11
N VAL A 105 0.15 10.30 9.00
CA VAL A 105 -0.35 8.92 9.12
C VAL A 105 -1.05 8.68 10.47
N ARG A 106 -0.51 9.24 11.55
CA ARG A 106 -1.11 9.13 12.89
C ARG A 106 -2.44 9.88 13.05
N LYS A 107 -2.65 10.96 12.30
CA LYS A 107 -3.85 11.82 12.41
C LYS A 107 -5.03 11.32 11.58
N MET A 108 -4.79 10.46 10.59
CA MET A 108 -5.87 9.81 9.83
C MET A 108 -6.19 8.47 10.50
N GLY A 109 -7.29 8.46 11.25
CA GLY A 109 -7.78 7.34 12.07
C GLY A 109 -8.85 7.81 13.03
#